data_AF-A0A951QJS3-F1
#
_entry.id   AF-A0A951QJS3-F1
#
_cell.length_a   1.000
_cell.length_b   1.000
_cell.length_c   1.000
_cell.angle_alpha   90.00
_cell.angle_beta   90.00
_cell.angle_gamma   90.00
#
_symmetry.space_group_name_H-M   'P 1'
#
loop_
_entity.id
_entity.type
_entity.pdbx_description
1 polymer ?
#
loop_
_entity_poly.entity_id
_entity_poly.type
_entity_poly.pdbx_seq_one_letter_code
_entity_poly.pdbx_strand_id
1 'polypeptide(L)'
;MISINWVYLVAGIALGMGFRSLFARLKVSSNSSVASVVDKQDMSTLEQQIKQTQLAYDMAQEMGQFKAGFLARTTHELRSPISQLISLHQLILSDLCENPAEEREFIAQAHNSANKLMKLIDEILKIARIEHGTNKLDIQPLQLAQQLQEIYQL
;
A
#
# COMPACT_ATOMS: atom_id res chain seq x y z
N MET A 1 79.78 -9.24 -43.86
CA MET A 1 79.06 -8.00 -44.21
C MET A 1 77.57 -8.28 -44.18
N ILE A 2 76.86 -7.82 -43.16
CA ILE A 2 75.39 -7.82 -43.12
C ILE A 2 74.99 -6.36 -42.93
N SER A 3 74.56 -5.70 -44.02
CA SER A 3 74.06 -4.33 -43.96
C SER A 3 72.65 -4.36 -43.36
N ILE A 4 72.51 -3.92 -42.11
CA ILE A 4 71.21 -3.65 -41.49
C ILE A 4 70.52 -2.55 -42.30
N ASN A 5 69.32 -2.82 -42.82
CA ASN A 5 68.60 -1.91 -43.70
C ASN A 5 67.71 -0.97 -42.84
N TRP A 6 68.28 0.16 -42.43
CA TRP A 6 67.66 1.19 -41.57
C TRP A 6 66.32 1.72 -42.10
N VAL A 7 66.04 1.52 -43.38
CA VAL A 7 64.79 1.91 -44.05
C VAL A 7 63.57 1.27 -43.38
N TYR A 8 63.65 0.00 -42.96
CA TYR A 8 62.51 -0.68 -42.33
C TYR A 8 62.25 -0.21 -40.90
N LEU A 9 63.31 0.22 -40.18
CA LEU A 9 63.18 0.74 -38.82
C LEU A 9 62.49 2.11 -38.81
N VAL A 10 62.86 2.98 -39.75
CA VAL A 10 62.21 4.30 -39.91
C VAL A 10 60.77 4.15 -40.43
N ALA A 11 60.51 3.24 -41.36
CA ALA A 11 59.16 2.96 -41.86
C ALA A 11 58.21 2.44 -40.74
N GLY A 12 58.71 1.57 -39.86
CA GLY A 12 57.94 1.06 -38.73
C GLY A 12 57.59 2.14 -37.70
N ILE A 13 58.52 3.05 -37.39
CA ILE A 13 58.27 4.16 -36.45
C ILE A 13 57.26 5.16 -37.03
N ALA A 14 57.33 5.46 -38.33
CA ALA A 14 56.39 6.35 -39.00
C ALA A 14 54.95 5.78 -39.01
N LEU A 15 54.79 4.48 -39.30
CA LEU A 15 53.50 3.80 -39.22
C LEU A 15 52.95 3.75 -37.79
N GLY A 16 53.81 3.49 -36.79
CA GLY A 16 53.43 3.48 -35.39
C GLY A 16 52.95 4.84 -34.87
N MET A 17 53.62 5.93 -35.25
CA MET A 17 53.20 7.30 -34.88
C MET A 17 51.89 7.70 -35.57
N GLY A 18 51.70 7.32 -36.84
CA GLY A 18 50.44 7.51 -37.55
C GLY A 18 49.26 6.84 -36.85
N PHE A 19 49.42 5.56 -36.48
CA PHE A 19 48.41 4.76 -35.78
C PHE A 19 48.07 5.32 -34.39
N ARG A 20 49.07 5.81 -33.64
CA ARG A 20 48.85 6.45 -32.33
C ARG A 20 48.07 7.76 -32.44
N SER A 21 48.33 8.56 -33.49
CA SER A 21 47.59 9.80 -33.72
C SER A 21 46.14 9.55 -34.18
N LEU A 22 45.92 8.49 -34.98
CA LEU A 22 44.60 8.08 -35.45
C LEU A 22 43.74 7.53 -34.30
N PHE A 23 44.32 6.72 -33.41
CA PHE A 23 43.66 6.26 -32.18
C PHE A 23 43.43 7.40 -31.17
N ALA A 24 44.34 8.37 -31.07
CA ALA A 24 44.13 9.55 -30.23
C ALA A 24 42.96 10.41 -30.74
N ARG A 25 42.82 10.56 -32.06
CA ARG A 25 41.67 11.28 -32.67
C ARG A 25 40.35 10.54 -32.49
N LEU A 26 40.34 9.20 -32.57
CA LEU A 26 39.15 8.40 -32.28
C LEU A 26 38.73 8.48 -30.79
N LYS A 27 39.68 8.62 -29.86
CA LYS A 27 39.38 8.77 -28.42
C LYS A 27 38.92 10.18 -28.04
N VAL A 28 39.38 11.21 -28.75
CA VAL A 28 39.01 12.62 -28.51
C VAL A 28 37.61 12.97 -29.06
N SER A 29 37.09 12.23 -30.04
CA SER A 29 35.74 12.47 -30.58
C SER A 29 34.60 11.84 -29.76
N SER A 30 34.88 11.12 -28.68
CA SER A 30 33.86 10.45 -27.85
C SER A 30 33.71 11.03 -26.44
N ASN A 31 34.43 12.11 -26.07
CA ASN A 31 34.49 12.51 -24.65
C ASN A 31 34.44 14.03 -24.35
N SER A 32 34.11 14.89 -25.31
CA SER A 32 34.05 16.36 -25.08
C SER A 32 32.67 17.00 -25.24
N SER A 33 31.59 16.21 -25.33
CA SER A 33 30.21 16.77 -25.35
C SER A 33 29.19 16.02 -24.50
N VAL A 34 29.60 14.99 -23.75
CA VAL A 34 28.65 14.16 -22.95
C VAL A 34 28.84 14.32 -21.43
N ALA A 35 29.94 14.92 -20.97
CA ALA A 35 30.27 14.96 -19.54
C ALA A 35 29.89 16.26 -18.79
N SER A 36 29.42 17.31 -19.48
CA SER A 36 29.06 18.59 -18.84
C SER A 36 27.58 18.97 -18.93
N VAL A 37 26.76 18.06 -19.48
CA VAL A 37 25.30 18.17 -19.52
C VAL A 37 24.71 16.89 -18.91
N VAL A 38 25.21 16.49 -17.74
CA VAL A 38 24.31 15.86 -16.76
C VAL A 38 23.47 17.02 -16.27
N ASP A 39 22.39 17.23 -16.99
CA ASP A 39 21.59 18.43 -17.03
C ASP A 39 21.07 18.74 -15.61
N LYS A 40 21.20 19.97 -15.13
CA LYS A 40 20.58 20.37 -13.85
C LYS A 40 19.08 20.09 -13.88
N GLN A 41 18.49 20.08 -15.09
CA GLN A 41 17.12 19.71 -15.34
C GLN A 41 16.85 18.21 -15.05
N ASP A 42 17.73 17.30 -15.47
CA ASP A 42 17.65 15.87 -15.17
C ASP A 42 17.82 15.58 -13.67
N MET A 43 18.71 16.31 -12.98
CA MET A 43 18.86 16.17 -11.53
C MET A 43 17.60 16.65 -10.78
N SER A 44 17.03 17.79 -11.19
CA SER A 44 15.83 18.33 -10.54
C SER A 44 14.59 17.46 -10.74
N THR A 45 14.43 16.85 -11.93
CA THR A 45 13.32 15.94 -12.22
C THR A 45 13.47 14.62 -11.49
N LEU A 46 14.69 14.10 -11.37
CA LEU A 46 14.99 12.91 -10.58
C LEU A 46 14.70 13.14 -9.09
N GLU A 47 15.10 14.28 -8.52
CA GLU A 47 14.78 14.64 -7.13
C GLU A 47 13.26 14.72 -6.89
N GLN A 48 12.51 15.32 -7.82
CA GLN A 48 11.06 15.36 -7.76
C GLN A 48 10.43 13.96 -7.82
N GLN A 49 10.92 13.09 -8.71
CA GLN A 49 10.45 11.71 -8.82
C GLN A 49 10.74 10.91 -7.55
N ILE A 50 11.94 11.05 -6.96
CA ILE A 50 12.29 10.42 -5.68
C ILE A 50 11.32 10.90 -4.60
N LYS A 51 11.08 12.22 -4.49
CA LYS A 51 10.16 12.77 -3.49
C LYS A 51 8.73 12.27 -3.69
N GLN A 52 8.24 12.21 -4.93
CA GLN A 52 6.90 11.73 -5.24
C GLN A 52 6.76 10.23 -4.96
N THR A 53 7.78 9.44 -5.29
CA THR A 53 7.82 8.00 -5.00
C THR A 53 7.86 7.76 -3.49
N GLN A 54 8.66 8.54 -2.76
CA GLN A 54 8.73 8.46 -1.31
C GLN A 54 7.37 8.79 -0.68
N LEU A 55 6.72 9.86 -1.12
CA LEU A 55 5.39 10.24 -0.63
C LEU A 55 4.33 9.16 -0.95
N ALA A 56 4.35 8.62 -2.16
CA ALA A 56 3.45 7.52 -2.54
C ALA A 56 3.71 6.25 -1.70
N TYR A 57 4.98 5.94 -1.43
CA TYR A 57 5.38 4.83 -0.57
C TYR A 57 4.89 5.04 0.87
N ASP A 58 5.11 6.23 1.44
CA ASP A 58 4.69 6.57 2.81
C ASP A 58 3.15 6.46 2.93
N MET A 59 2.40 7.00 1.97
CA MET A 59 0.93 6.88 1.92
C MET A 59 0.48 5.42 1.80
N ALA A 60 1.14 4.61 0.97
CA ALA A 60 0.83 3.20 0.81
C ALA A 60 1.14 2.42 2.10
N GLN A 61 2.22 2.76 2.80
CA GLN A 61 2.59 2.17 4.08
C GLN A 61 1.56 2.51 5.17
N GLU A 62 1.16 3.78 5.29
CA GLU A 62 0.12 4.21 6.23
C GLU A 62 -1.20 3.50 5.96
N MET A 63 -1.64 3.44 4.71
CA MET A 63 -2.85 2.71 4.31
C MET A 63 -2.74 1.21 4.64
N GLY A 64 -1.56 0.61 4.39
CA GLY A 64 -1.31 -0.79 4.72
C GLY A 64 -1.41 -1.07 6.23
N GLN A 65 -0.82 -0.21 7.05
CA GLN A 65 -0.90 -0.31 8.51
C GLN A 65 -2.34 -0.10 9.02
N PHE A 66 -3.06 0.88 8.46
CA PHE A 66 -4.47 1.11 8.78
C PHE A 66 -5.32 -0.12 8.46
N LYS A 67 -5.17 -0.71 7.27
CA LYS A 67 -5.92 -1.91 6.88
C LYS A 67 -5.59 -3.09 7.79
N ALA A 68 -4.32 -3.33 8.09
CA ALA A 68 -3.93 -4.40 9.00
C ALA A 68 -4.54 -4.23 10.39
N GLY A 69 -4.47 -3.01 10.95
CA GLY A 69 -5.07 -2.68 12.24
C GLY A 69 -6.59 -2.82 12.24
N PHE A 70 -7.25 -2.37 11.17
CA PHE A 70 -8.69 -2.52 10.99
C PHE A 70 -9.12 -4.00 10.96
N LEU A 71 -8.44 -4.86 10.19
CA LEU A 71 -8.74 -6.29 10.14
C LEU A 71 -8.51 -6.97 11.50
N ALA A 72 -7.41 -6.65 12.18
CA ALA A 72 -7.10 -7.22 13.49
C ALA A 72 -8.18 -6.86 14.51
N ARG A 73 -8.57 -5.58 14.57
CA ARG A 73 -9.61 -5.10 15.48
C ARG A 73 -10.97 -5.71 15.15
N THR A 74 -11.35 -5.73 13.89
CA THR A 74 -12.60 -6.33 13.44
C THR A 74 -12.69 -7.81 13.84
N THR A 75 -11.60 -8.56 13.65
CA THR A 75 -11.54 -9.98 14.05
C THR A 75 -11.73 -10.16 15.56
N HIS A 76 -11.10 -9.29 16.36
CA HIS A 76 -11.27 -9.31 17.82
C HIS A 76 -12.72 -9.04 18.23
N GLU A 77 -13.34 -8.01 17.67
CA GLU A 77 -14.73 -7.65 17.97
C GLU A 77 -15.73 -8.73 17.52
N LEU A 78 -15.48 -9.41 16.40
CA LEU A 78 -16.31 -10.53 15.94
C LEU A 78 -16.19 -11.77 16.85
N ARG A 79 -15.01 -12.02 17.43
CA ARG A 79 -14.78 -13.19 18.28
C ARG A 79 -15.66 -13.19 19.53
N SER A 80 -15.88 -12.03 20.14
CA SER A 80 -16.65 -11.88 21.38
C SER A 80 -18.10 -12.39 21.28
N PRO A 81 -18.96 -11.86 20.38
CA PRO A 81 -20.34 -12.33 20.25
C PRO A 81 -20.44 -13.78 19.76
N ILE A 82 -19.51 -14.24 18.91
CA ILE A 82 -19.44 -15.65 18.49
C ILE A 82 -19.13 -16.56 19.68
N SER A 83 -18.17 -16.17 20.51
CA SER A 83 -17.77 -16.94 21.69
C SER A 83 -18.90 -17.00 22.71
N GLN A 84 -19.64 -15.90 22.90
CA GLN A 84 -20.82 -15.89 23.75
C GLN A 84 -21.93 -16.81 23.22
N LEU A 85 -22.19 -16.78 21.91
CA LEU A 85 -23.14 -17.69 21.27
C LEU A 85 -22.77 -19.15 21.53
N ILE A 86 -21.51 -19.53 21.26
CA ILE A 86 -21.03 -20.90 21.47
C ILE A 86 -21.17 -21.31 22.94
N SER A 87 -20.75 -20.46 23.87
CA SER A 87 -20.81 -20.76 25.31
C SER A 87 -22.24 -20.96 25.80
N LEU A 88 -23.18 -20.09 25.41
CA LEU A 88 -24.57 -20.20 25.84
C LEU A 88 -25.23 -21.47 25.27
N HIS A 89 -24.99 -21.76 23.99
CA HIS A 89 -25.49 -23.01 23.40
C HIS A 89 -24.85 -24.24 24.06
N GLN A 90 -23.58 -24.18 24.43
CA GLN A 90 -22.91 -25.29 25.11
C GLN A 90 -23.51 -25.56 26.51
N LEU A 91 -23.88 -24.51 27.25
CA LEU A 91 -24.57 -24.66 28.55
C LEU A 91 -25.94 -25.32 28.38
N ILE A 92 -26.71 -24.89 27.38
CA ILE A 92 -28.04 -25.46 27.08
C ILE A 92 -27.90 -26.92 26.63
N LEU A 93 -27.03 -27.21 25.66
CA LEU A 93 -26.84 -28.56 25.10
C LEU A 93 -26.26 -29.56 26.11
N SER A 94 -25.60 -29.07 27.16
CA SER A 94 -25.03 -29.90 28.22
C SER A 94 -25.98 -30.10 29.40
N ASP A 95 -27.26 -29.69 29.30
CA ASP A 95 -28.25 -29.72 30.38
C ASP A 95 -27.74 -29.03 31.67
N LEU A 96 -26.94 -27.96 31.53
CA LEU A 96 -26.36 -27.21 32.65
C LEU A 96 -27.22 -26.02 33.09
N CYS A 97 -28.46 -25.90 32.59
CA CYS A 97 -29.42 -24.91 33.05
C CYS A 97 -30.16 -25.44 34.29
N GLU A 98 -30.30 -24.61 35.32
CA GLU A 98 -30.97 -24.96 36.58
C GLU A 98 -32.48 -25.18 36.39
N ASN A 99 -33.10 -24.47 35.45
CA ASN A 99 -34.52 -24.55 35.17
C ASN A 99 -34.89 -24.02 33.76
N PRO A 100 -36.12 -24.27 33.27
CA PRO A 100 -36.56 -23.81 31.95
C PRO A 100 -36.61 -22.28 31.76
N ALA A 101 -36.62 -21.49 32.84
CA ALA A 101 -36.57 -20.04 32.72
C ALA A 101 -35.15 -19.55 32.42
N GLU A 102 -34.13 -20.15 33.03
CA GLU A 102 -32.72 -19.86 32.74
C GLU A 102 -32.35 -20.27 31.30
N GLU A 103 -32.83 -21.42 30.84
CA GLU A 103 -32.64 -21.84 29.44
C GLU A 103 -33.18 -20.78 28.45
N ARG A 104 -34.39 -20.25 28.71
CA ARG A 104 -34.97 -19.16 27.90
C ARG A 104 -34.15 -17.88 27.97
N GLU A 105 -33.58 -17.57 29.13
CA GLU A 105 -32.69 -16.43 29.29
C GLU A 105 -31.42 -16.59 28.43
N PHE A 106 -30.78 -17.75 28.47
CA PHE A 106 -29.60 -18.04 27.65
C PHE A 106 -29.92 -17.98 26.16
N ILE A 107 -31.08 -18.48 25.73
CA ILE A 107 -31.55 -18.34 24.34
C ILE A 107 -31.74 -16.85 23.97
N ALA A 108 -32.33 -16.05 24.86
CA ALA A 108 -32.51 -14.62 24.63
C ALA A 108 -31.17 -13.86 24.56
N GLN A 109 -30.21 -14.18 25.44
CA GLN A 109 -28.87 -13.63 25.41
C GLN A 109 -28.13 -14.03 24.12
N ALA A 110 -28.26 -15.28 23.69
CA ALA A 110 -27.70 -15.78 22.44
C ALA A 110 -28.29 -15.01 21.24
N HIS A 111 -29.60 -14.85 21.18
CA HIS A 111 -30.28 -14.08 20.13
C HIS A 111 -29.78 -12.62 20.09
N ASN A 112 -29.64 -11.97 21.24
CA ASN A 112 -29.10 -10.62 21.33
C ASN A 112 -27.66 -10.53 20.82
N SER A 113 -26.81 -11.52 21.09
CA SER A 113 -25.45 -11.56 20.57
C SER A 113 -25.38 -11.84 19.07
N ALA A 114 -26.30 -12.63 18.52
CA ALA A 114 -26.44 -12.77 17.07
C ALA A 114 -26.83 -11.44 16.40
N ASN A 115 -27.76 -10.68 17.00
CA ASN A 115 -28.15 -9.36 16.50
C ASN A 115 -26.98 -8.36 16.56
N LYS A 116 -26.18 -8.37 17.64
CA LYS A 116 -24.96 -7.55 17.73
C LYS A 116 -23.95 -7.92 16.65
N LEU A 117 -23.73 -9.21 16.42
CA LEU A 117 -22.85 -9.70 15.37
C LEU A 117 -23.30 -9.22 13.99
N MET A 118 -24.61 -9.26 13.71
CA MET A 118 -25.15 -8.77 12.43
C MET A 118 -24.87 -7.27 12.23
N LYS A 119 -25.08 -6.45 13.26
CA LYS A 119 -24.76 -5.01 13.22
C LYS A 119 -23.28 -4.75 12.92
N LEU A 120 -22.38 -5.51 13.56
CA LEU A 120 -20.94 -5.41 13.30
C LEU A 120 -20.60 -5.78 11.84
N ILE A 121 -21.23 -6.83 11.29
CA ILE A 121 -21.05 -7.21 9.88
C ILE A 121 -21.52 -6.08 8.96
N ASP A 122 -22.68 -5.48 9.22
CA ASP A 122 -23.20 -4.36 8.44
C ASP A 122 -22.27 -3.13 8.49
N GLU A 123 -21.67 -2.83 9.64
CA GLU A 123 -20.68 -1.76 9.80
C GLU A 123 -19.42 -2.03 8.97
N ILE A 124 -18.90 -3.25 8.98
CA ILE A 124 -17.74 -3.64 8.16
C ILE A 124 -18.06 -3.50 6.67
N LEU A 125 -19.25 -3.93 6.25
CA LEU A 125 -19.70 -3.81 4.86
C LEU A 125 -19.88 -2.35 4.43
N LYS A 126 -20.35 -1.47 5.33
CA LYS A 126 -20.43 -0.02 5.05
C LYS A 126 -19.04 0.56 4.77
N ILE A 127 -18.05 0.21 5.58
CA ILE A 127 -16.66 0.68 5.38
C ILE A 127 -16.12 0.17 4.05
N ALA A 128 -16.32 -1.11 3.72
CA ALA A 128 -15.89 -1.67 2.44
C ALA A 128 -16.53 -0.95 1.23
N ARG A 129 -17.83 -0.60 1.30
CA ARG A 129 -18.52 0.15 0.25
C ARG A 129 -17.97 1.56 0.05
N ILE A 130 -17.59 2.22 1.16
CA ILE A 130 -16.95 3.55 1.14
C ILE A 130 -15.59 3.48 0.48
N GLU A 131 -14.74 2.50 0.84
CA GLU A 131 -13.41 2.34 0.22
C GLU A 131 -13.48 2.14 -1.30
N HIS A 132 -14.47 1.42 -1.80
CA HIS A 132 -14.65 1.18 -3.23
C HIS A 132 -15.39 2.31 -3.97
N GLY A 133 -15.75 3.41 -3.30
CA GLY A 133 -16.43 4.56 -3.92
C GLY A 133 -17.81 4.23 -4.50
N THR A 134 -18.43 3.13 -4.07
CA THR A 134 -19.70 2.64 -4.63
C THR A 134 -20.92 3.38 -4.08
N ASN A 135 -20.76 4.18 -3.02
CA ASN A 135 -21.82 5.02 -2.49
C ASN A 135 -22.05 6.22 -3.42
N LYS A 136 -23.18 6.21 -4.13
CA LYS A 136 -23.69 7.43 -4.77
C LYS A 136 -24.11 8.40 -3.67
N LEU A 137 -23.47 9.56 -3.60
CA LEU A 137 -23.89 10.64 -2.70
C LEU A 137 -25.20 11.21 -3.22
N ASP A 138 -26.25 11.14 -2.40
CA ASP A 138 -27.52 11.82 -2.68
C ASP A 138 -27.52 13.17 -1.94
N ILE A 139 -27.30 14.24 -2.69
CA ILE A 139 -27.21 15.60 -2.16
C ILE A 139 -28.58 16.25 -2.33
N GLN A 140 -29.30 16.40 -1.23
CA GLN A 140 -30.63 17.02 -1.18
C GLN A 140 -30.69 18.09 -0.09
N PRO A 141 -31.52 19.14 -0.24
CA PRO A 141 -31.79 20.08 0.84
C PRO A 141 -32.34 19.37 2.07
N LEU A 142 -31.76 19.64 3.24
CA LEU A 142 -32.11 18.99 4.51
C LEU A 142 -32.56 20.03 5.54
N GLN A 143 -33.71 19.80 6.17
CA GLN A 143 -34.18 20.68 7.24
C GLN A 143 -33.56 20.26 8.59
N LEU A 144 -32.49 20.96 8.97
CA LEU A 144 -31.68 20.65 10.15
C LEU A 144 -32.49 20.57 11.45
N ALA A 145 -33.53 21.40 11.62
CA ALA A 145 -34.36 21.39 12.82
C ALA A 145 -35.08 20.05 13.04
N GLN A 146 -35.58 19.42 11.97
CA GLN A 146 -36.27 18.13 12.05
C GLN A 146 -35.30 16.99 12.39
N GLN A 147 -34.10 17.01 11.78
CA GLN A 147 -33.05 16.01 12.01
C GLN A 147 -32.49 16.07 13.43
N LEU A 148 -32.28 17.27 13.96
CA LEU A 148 -31.81 17.45 15.34
C LEU A 148 -32.84 16.98 16.37
N GLN A 149 -34.14 17.12 16.06
CA GLN A 149 -35.21 16.66 16.94
C GLN A 149 -35.30 15.12 16.98
N GLU A 150 -35.05 14.46 15.85
CA GLU A 150 -34.99 13.00 15.73
C GLU A 150 -33.79 12.42 16.52
N ILE A 151 -32.63 13.08 16.48
CA ILE A 151 -31.44 12.70 17.26
C ILE A 151 -31.67 12.91 18.77
N TYR A 152 -32.38 13.96 19.19
CA TYR A 152 -32.65 14.24 20.61
C TYR A 152 -33.66 13.26 21.23
N GLN A 153 -34.41 12.51 20.42
CA GLN A 153 -35.40 11.51 20.88
C GLN A 153 -34.90 10.06 20.82
N LEU A 154 -33.69 9.83 20.32
CA LEU A 154 -32.97 8.54 20.33
C LEU A 154 -32.15 8.36 21.63
#